data_AF-H8GWS8-F1
#
_entry.id   AF-H8GWS8-F1
#
_cell.length_a   1.000
_cell.length_b   1.000
_cell.length_c   1.000
_cell.angle_alpha   90.00
_cell.angle_beta   90.00
_cell.angle_gamma   90.00
#
_symmetry.space_group_name_H-M   'P 1'
#
loop_
_entity.id
_entity.type
_entity.pdbx_description
1 polymer ?
#
loop_
_entity_poly.entity_id
_entity_poly.type
_entity_poly.pdbx_seq_one_letter_code
_entity_poly.pdbx_strand_id
1 'polypeptide(L)'
;MLRTILAQQNTRAVATRQWEALTLTYPVWEAALLDGPDGIETTLRRAGGGLTRIKADYLYGILAALEGSRGELSLRFLHDLGDEEARAVLEGLPGVGQRTASLVLLFDLVRPAMPVDTNIARMAARLDLVPETWSTNRTEAWFGQVIARDWETRYALHLSGVRHGHETCTPRRPLCGRCVLRDLCPSAALFLEGEVPEPSPTKRPAGMRRART
;
A
#
# COMPACT_ATOMS: atom_id res chain seq x y z
N MET A 1 -2.22 -0.07 -12.16
CA MET A 1 -3.12 -1.08 -11.53
C MET A 1 -2.45 -2.41 -11.11
N LEU A 2 -2.01 -3.31 -11.99
CA LEU A 2 -1.54 -4.66 -11.57
C LEU A 2 -0.38 -4.60 -10.54
N ARG A 3 0.54 -3.65 -10.70
CA ARG A 3 1.60 -3.35 -9.71
C ARG A 3 1.05 -3.00 -8.32
N THR A 4 -0.06 -2.25 -8.26
CA THR A 4 -0.75 -1.89 -7.00
C THR A 4 -1.24 -3.14 -6.28
N ILE A 5 -1.78 -4.12 -7.02
CA ILE A 5 -2.24 -5.40 -6.47
C ILE A 5 -1.06 -6.20 -5.90
N LEU A 6 0.06 -6.27 -6.62
CA LEU A 6 1.26 -6.95 -6.13
C LEU A 6 1.82 -6.35 -4.83
N ALA A 7 1.67 -5.04 -4.64
CA ALA A 7 2.09 -4.33 -3.43
C ALA A 7 1.20 -4.61 -2.21
N GLN A 8 -0.02 -5.11 -2.39
CA GLN A 8 -0.92 -5.42 -1.28
C GLN A 8 -0.39 -6.59 -0.46
N GLN A 9 -0.44 -6.43 0.87
CA GLN A 9 0.05 -7.41 1.84
C GLN A 9 1.45 -7.94 1.49
N ASN A 10 2.30 -7.04 1.02
CA ASN A 10 3.64 -7.35 0.55
C ASN A 10 4.65 -6.34 1.04
N THR A 11 5.90 -6.76 1.13
CA THR A 11 7.00 -5.79 1.31
C THR A 11 7.30 -5.11 -0.02
N ARG A 12 7.81 -3.88 0.03
CA ARG A 12 8.19 -3.13 -1.17
C ARG A 12 9.22 -3.88 -2.03
N ALA A 13 10.20 -4.52 -1.38
CA ALA A 13 11.25 -5.27 -2.06
C ALA A 13 10.68 -6.50 -2.81
N VAL A 14 9.80 -7.26 -2.17
CA VAL A 14 9.17 -8.43 -2.81
C VAL A 14 8.23 -8.00 -3.94
N ALA A 15 7.38 -6.99 -3.71
CA ALA A 15 6.46 -6.49 -4.75
C ALA A 15 7.21 -5.98 -5.99
N THR A 16 8.38 -5.35 -5.79
CA THR A 16 9.24 -4.88 -6.89
C THR A 16 9.80 -6.05 -7.69
N ARG A 17 10.39 -7.05 -7.02
CA ARG A 17 10.88 -8.26 -7.69
C ARG A 17 9.79 -9.03 -8.43
N GLN A 18 8.60 -9.13 -7.83
CA GLN A 18 7.44 -9.77 -8.46
C GLN A 18 6.99 -9.01 -9.71
N TRP A 19 6.96 -7.68 -9.66
CA TRP A 19 6.64 -6.85 -10.83
C TRP A 19 7.65 -7.02 -11.96
N GLU A 20 8.95 -6.96 -11.64
CA GLU A 20 10.04 -7.17 -12.60
C GLU A 20 9.95 -8.55 -13.25
N ALA A 21 9.79 -9.61 -12.45
CA ALA A 21 9.62 -10.97 -12.97
C ALA A 21 8.37 -11.11 -13.86
N LEU A 22 7.23 -10.54 -13.44
CA LEU A 22 5.99 -10.62 -14.19
C LEU A 22 6.11 -9.94 -15.57
N THR A 23 6.63 -8.72 -15.61
CA THR A 23 6.79 -7.95 -16.87
C THR A 23 7.88 -8.50 -17.78
N LEU A 24 8.89 -9.17 -17.23
CA LEU A 24 9.91 -9.86 -18.01
C LEU A 24 9.35 -11.14 -18.65
N THR A 25 8.58 -11.94 -17.90
CA THR A 25 7.95 -13.16 -18.41
C THR A 25 6.82 -12.86 -19.39
N TYR A 26 6.04 -11.81 -19.14
CA TYR A 26 4.88 -11.41 -19.95
C TYR A 26 5.05 -9.96 -20.43
N PRO A 27 5.74 -9.72 -21.56
CA PRO A 27 5.89 -8.38 -22.13
C PRO A 27 4.57 -7.75 -22.59
N VAL A 28 3.58 -8.59 -22.90
CA VAL A 28 2.20 -8.22 -23.22
C VAL A 28 1.25 -9.05 -22.35
N TRP A 29 0.10 -8.48 -21.98
CA TRP A 29 -0.80 -9.11 -21.00
C TRP A 29 -1.55 -10.31 -21.58
N GLU A 30 -1.69 -10.39 -22.90
CA GLU A 30 -2.24 -11.52 -23.63
C GLU A 30 -1.45 -12.80 -23.35
N ALA A 31 -0.14 -12.68 -23.18
CA ALA A 31 0.72 -13.81 -22.80
C ALA A 31 0.41 -14.29 -21.38
N ALA A 32 0.18 -13.38 -20.44
CA ALA A 32 -0.21 -13.72 -19.08
C ALA A 32 -1.62 -14.34 -19.02
N LEU A 33 -2.56 -13.82 -19.83
CA LEU A 33 -3.90 -14.38 -19.93
C LEU A 33 -3.88 -15.80 -20.51
N LEU A 34 -3.10 -16.04 -21.57
CA LEU A 34 -2.96 -17.36 -22.19
C LEU A 34 -2.31 -18.39 -21.25
N ASP A 35 -1.32 -17.97 -20.47
CA ASP A 35 -0.61 -18.84 -19.50
C ASP A 35 -1.47 -19.17 -18.26
N GLY A 36 -2.58 -18.44 -18.09
CA GLY A 36 -3.56 -18.68 -17.03
C GLY A 36 -3.03 -18.36 -15.62
N PRO A 37 -3.87 -18.60 -14.59
CA PRO A 37 -3.49 -18.27 -13.22
C PRO A 37 -2.36 -19.17 -12.68
N ASP A 38 -2.21 -20.40 -13.16
CA ASP A 38 -1.15 -21.33 -12.72
C ASP A 38 0.24 -20.88 -13.21
N GLY A 39 0.32 -20.39 -14.44
CA GLY A 39 1.53 -19.80 -15.01
C GLY A 39 1.94 -18.52 -14.28
N ILE A 40 0.99 -17.60 -14.09
CA ILE A 40 1.19 -16.37 -13.32
C ILE A 40 1.66 -16.69 -11.89
N GLU A 41 1.03 -17.66 -11.21
CA GLU A 41 1.42 -18.08 -9.87
C GLU A 41 2.87 -18.57 -9.83
N THR A 42 3.26 -19.42 -10.80
CA THR A 42 4.62 -19.95 -10.91
C THR A 42 5.64 -18.82 -11.06
N THR A 43 5.34 -17.83 -11.90
CA THR A 43 6.17 -16.63 -12.07
C THR A 43 6.31 -15.85 -10.76
N LEU A 44 5.19 -15.58 -10.07
CA LEU A 44 5.21 -14.85 -8.79
C LEU A 44 5.95 -15.62 -7.69
N ARG A 45 5.81 -16.94 -7.63
CA ARG A 45 6.45 -17.81 -6.64
C ARG A 45 7.97 -17.81 -6.81
N ARG A 46 8.48 -17.82 -8.04
CA ARG A 46 9.93 -17.72 -8.34
C ARG A 46 10.53 -16.40 -7.86
N ALA A 47 9.78 -15.30 -7.91
CA ALA A 47 10.21 -14.00 -7.39
C ALA A 47 10.14 -13.89 -5.83
N GLY A 48 9.61 -14.92 -5.17
CA GLY A 48 9.43 -15.00 -3.73
C GLY A 48 8.20 -14.25 -3.22
N GLY A 49 7.97 -14.31 -1.90
CA GLY A 49 6.77 -13.76 -1.25
C GLY A 49 5.69 -14.80 -1.01
N GLY A 50 4.61 -14.37 -0.34
CA GLY A 50 3.44 -15.20 -0.06
C GLY A 50 2.22 -14.78 -0.90
N LEU A 51 1.09 -15.45 -0.66
CA LEU A 51 -0.21 -15.16 -1.30
C LEU A 51 -0.17 -15.23 -2.84
N THR A 52 0.79 -15.96 -3.42
CA THR A 52 1.02 -15.99 -4.86
C THR A 52 -0.18 -16.54 -5.63
N ARG A 53 -0.86 -17.57 -5.09
CA ARG A 53 -2.10 -18.09 -5.67
C ARG A 53 -3.20 -17.04 -5.75
N ILE A 54 -3.52 -16.44 -4.60
CA ILE A 54 -4.54 -15.39 -4.50
C ILE A 54 -4.24 -14.24 -5.44
N LYS A 55 -2.98 -13.81 -5.52
CA LYS A 55 -2.56 -12.75 -6.45
C LYS A 55 -2.67 -13.18 -7.91
N ALA A 56 -2.29 -14.40 -8.25
CA ALA A 56 -2.39 -14.90 -9.61
C ALA A 56 -3.84 -15.01 -10.08
N ASP A 57 -4.72 -15.57 -9.26
CA ASP A 57 -6.17 -15.63 -9.51
C ASP A 57 -6.75 -14.22 -9.71
N TYR A 58 -6.33 -13.28 -8.87
CA TYR A 58 -6.80 -11.90 -8.94
C TYR A 58 -6.32 -11.20 -10.23
N LEU A 59 -5.03 -11.30 -10.57
CA LEU A 59 -4.50 -10.73 -11.81
C LEU A 59 -5.17 -11.36 -13.03
N TYR A 60 -5.28 -12.68 -13.08
CA TYR A 60 -5.94 -13.39 -14.17
C TYR A 60 -7.41 -12.98 -14.30
N GLY A 61 -8.15 -12.92 -13.19
CA GLY A 61 -9.55 -12.52 -13.19
C GLY A 61 -9.79 -11.15 -13.80
N ILE A 62 -8.89 -10.19 -13.52
CA ILE A 62 -8.93 -8.86 -14.15
C ILE A 62 -8.71 -8.97 -15.67
N LEU A 63 -7.67 -9.69 -16.09
CA LEU A 63 -7.36 -9.81 -17.52
C LEU A 63 -8.52 -10.48 -18.27
N ALA A 64 -9.07 -11.56 -17.73
CA ALA A 64 -10.20 -12.27 -18.31
C ALA A 64 -11.47 -11.40 -18.36
N ALA A 65 -11.71 -10.58 -17.33
CA ALA A 65 -12.84 -9.65 -17.32
C ALA A 65 -12.69 -8.53 -18.37
N LEU A 66 -11.49 -8.00 -18.56
CA LEU A 66 -11.21 -6.98 -19.58
C LEU A 66 -11.36 -7.55 -20.99
N GLU A 67 -10.79 -8.73 -21.23
CA GLU A 67 -10.92 -9.43 -22.50
C GLU A 67 -12.40 -9.72 -22.82
N GLY A 68 -13.14 -10.29 -21.86
CA GLY A 68 -14.54 -10.67 -22.09
C GLY A 68 -15.51 -9.50 -22.25
N SER A 69 -15.22 -8.35 -21.63
CA SER A 69 -16.13 -7.19 -21.69
C SER A 69 -15.79 -6.17 -22.78
N ARG A 70 -14.51 -6.05 -23.16
CA ARG A 70 -14.03 -5.01 -24.09
C ARG A 70 -13.25 -5.55 -25.29
N GLY A 71 -12.77 -6.79 -25.23
CA GLY A 71 -11.85 -7.35 -26.24
C GLY A 71 -10.49 -6.65 -26.29
N GLU A 72 -10.12 -5.96 -25.20
CA GLU A 72 -8.84 -5.25 -25.09
C GLU A 72 -8.35 -5.31 -23.63
N LEU A 73 -7.09 -5.71 -23.43
CA LEU A 73 -6.43 -5.76 -22.12
C LEU A 73 -5.90 -4.40 -21.68
N SER A 74 -6.78 -3.39 -21.68
CA SER A 74 -6.43 -1.99 -21.48
C SER A 74 -7.44 -1.27 -20.59
N LEU A 75 -6.92 -0.38 -19.75
CA LEU A 75 -7.70 0.55 -18.93
C LEU A 75 -7.52 2.01 -19.38
N ARG A 76 -6.97 2.25 -20.58
CA ARG A 76 -6.69 3.61 -21.06
C ARG A 76 -7.95 4.48 -21.17
N PHE A 77 -9.09 3.87 -21.51
CA PHE A 77 -10.38 4.56 -21.59
C PHE A 77 -10.82 5.21 -20.26
N LEU A 78 -10.23 4.81 -19.11
CA LEU A 78 -10.50 5.46 -17.83
C LEU A 78 -10.02 6.93 -17.80
N HIS A 79 -9.10 7.33 -18.69
CA HIS A 79 -8.69 8.74 -18.80
C HIS A 79 -9.81 9.63 -19.35
N ASP A 80 -10.77 9.07 -20.08
CA ASP A 80 -11.85 9.83 -20.72
C ASP A 80 -13.12 9.93 -19.86
N LEU A 81 -13.18 9.22 -18.72
CA LEU A 81 -14.36 9.16 -17.84
C LEU A 81 -14.35 10.22 -16.75
N GLY A 82 -15.51 10.49 -16.14
CA GLY A 82 -15.60 11.21 -14.86
C GLY A 82 -14.97 10.43 -13.71
N ASP A 83 -14.66 11.10 -12.59
CA ASP A 83 -14.01 10.47 -11.42
C ASP A 83 -14.87 9.34 -10.83
N GLU A 84 -16.18 9.60 -10.70
CA GLU A 84 -17.16 8.67 -10.15
C GLU A 84 -17.38 7.47 -11.08
N GLU A 85 -17.41 7.70 -12.40
CA GLU A 85 -17.52 6.65 -13.41
C GLU A 85 -16.26 5.78 -13.46
N ALA A 86 -15.07 6.39 -13.48
CA ALA A 86 -13.81 5.67 -13.45
C ALA A 86 -13.68 4.81 -12.18
N ARG A 87 -14.14 5.34 -11.03
CA ARG A 87 -14.23 4.56 -9.78
C ARG A 87 -15.15 3.36 -9.94
N ALA A 88 -16.37 3.56 -10.45
CA ALA A 88 -17.35 2.49 -10.60
C ALA A 88 -16.83 1.37 -11.52
N VAL A 89 -16.16 1.72 -12.62
CA VAL A 89 -15.51 0.74 -13.50
C VAL A 89 -14.43 -0.04 -12.76
N LEU A 90 -13.55 0.66 -12.02
CA LEU A 90 -12.49 0.01 -11.27
C LEU A 90 -13.05 -0.94 -10.20
N GLU A 91 -14.03 -0.50 -9.40
CA GLU A 91 -14.65 -1.31 -8.34
C GLU A 91 -15.52 -2.46 -8.90
N GLY A 92 -15.94 -2.38 -10.16
CA GLY A 92 -16.60 -3.47 -10.88
C GLY A 92 -15.65 -4.59 -11.33
N LEU A 93 -14.33 -4.36 -11.34
CA LEU A 93 -13.36 -5.41 -11.68
C LEU A 93 -13.25 -6.44 -10.54
N PRO A 94 -13.13 -7.74 -10.88
CA PRO A 94 -13.13 -8.80 -9.88
C PRO A 94 -11.98 -8.62 -8.89
N GLY A 95 -12.31 -8.53 -7.60
CA GLY A 95 -11.35 -8.36 -6.49
C GLY A 95 -10.91 -6.92 -6.22
N VAL A 96 -11.25 -5.94 -7.07
CA VAL A 96 -10.90 -4.54 -6.88
C VAL A 96 -11.87 -3.87 -5.90
N GLY A 97 -11.44 -3.73 -4.64
CA GLY A 97 -12.16 -2.96 -3.63
C GLY A 97 -11.85 -1.46 -3.64
N GLN A 98 -12.59 -0.71 -2.83
CA GLN A 98 -12.51 0.76 -2.67
C GLN A 98 -11.08 1.30 -2.58
N ARG A 99 -10.24 0.73 -1.70
CA ARG A 99 -8.86 1.16 -1.52
C ARG A 99 -8.03 0.99 -2.79
N THR A 100 -8.17 -0.16 -3.48
CA THR A 100 -7.43 -0.43 -4.71
C THR A 100 -7.85 0.55 -5.81
N ALA A 101 -9.15 0.79 -5.97
CA ALA A 101 -9.67 1.78 -6.91
C ALA A 101 -9.13 3.19 -6.58
N SER A 102 -9.16 3.61 -5.31
CA SER A 102 -8.60 4.89 -4.86
C SER A 102 -7.11 5.03 -5.12
N LEU A 103 -6.31 3.95 -4.96
CA LEU A 103 -4.89 3.95 -5.31
C LEU A 103 -4.67 4.12 -6.81
N VAL A 104 -5.45 3.44 -7.66
CA VAL A 104 -5.35 3.60 -9.12
C VAL A 104 -5.75 5.01 -9.56
N LEU A 105 -6.85 5.53 -9.02
CA LEU A 105 -7.29 6.90 -9.28
C LEU A 105 -6.21 7.92 -8.90
N LEU A 106 -5.61 7.78 -7.71
CA LEU A 106 -4.59 8.71 -7.22
C LEU A 106 -3.27 8.60 -7.98
N PHE A 107 -2.73 7.38 -8.16
CA PHE A 107 -1.37 7.19 -8.70
C PHE A 107 -1.32 7.05 -10.22
N ASP A 108 -2.27 6.35 -10.83
CA ASP A 108 -2.24 6.03 -12.26
C ASP A 108 -3.02 7.08 -13.08
N LEU A 109 -4.13 7.62 -12.55
CA LEU A 109 -5.02 8.53 -13.28
C LEU A 109 -4.89 10.01 -12.88
N VAL A 110 -4.05 10.33 -11.89
CA VAL A 110 -3.83 11.71 -11.40
C VAL A 110 -5.14 12.38 -10.97
N ARG A 111 -6.03 11.61 -10.35
CA ARG A 111 -7.34 12.08 -9.84
C ARG A 111 -7.30 12.24 -8.33
N PRO A 112 -8.01 13.22 -7.75
CA PRO A 112 -7.93 13.54 -6.32
C PRO A 112 -8.69 12.51 -5.46
N ALA A 113 -8.43 11.21 -5.60
CA ALA A 113 -8.90 10.19 -4.66
C ALA A 113 -8.05 10.22 -3.37
N MET A 114 -8.61 9.83 -2.23
CA MET A 114 -7.90 9.84 -0.94
C MET A 114 -7.80 8.43 -0.36
N PRO A 115 -6.95 7.54 -0.90
CA PRO A 115 -6.79 6.19 -0.37
C PRO A 115 -6.29 6.19 1.07
N VAL A 116 -6.95 5.43 1.94
CA VAL A 116 -6.54 5.24 3.33
C VAL A 116 -6.13 3.78 3.53
N ASP A 117 -4.92 3.55 4.02
CA ASP A 117 -4.47 2.22 4.42
C ASP A 117 -4.57 2.01 5.94
N THR A 118 -4.15 0.84 6.41
CA THR A 118 -4.15 0.52 7.84
C THR A 118 -3.17 1.38 8.65
N ASN A 119 -2.17 1.99 8.00
CA ASN A 119 -1.27 2.93 8.64
C ASN A 119 -1.96 4.28 8.87
N ILE A 120 -2.54 4.86 7.82
CA ILE A 120 -3.30 6.11 7.91
C ILE A 120 -4.49 5.96 8.84
N ALA A 121 -5.26 4.86 8.74
CA ALA A 121 -6.41 4.61 9.61
C ALA A 121 -6.01 4.52 11.09
N ARG A 122 -4.93 3.78 11.41
CA ARG A 122 -4.40 3.70 12.78
C ARG A 122 -3.95 5.06 13.31
N MET A 123 -3.26 5.85 12.48
CA MET A 123 -2.82 7.18 12.88
C MET A 123 -4.01 8.10 13.13
N ALA A 124 -5.01 8.09 12.24
CA ALA A 124 -6.21 8.89 12.39
C ALA A 124 -6.96 8.56 13.69
N ALA A 125 -7.07 7.27 14.04
CA ALA A 125 -7.64 6.86 15.32
C ALA A 125 -6.80 7.33 16.53
N ARG A 126 -5.47 7.18 16.48
CA ARG A 126 -4.58 7.64 17.58
C ARG A 126 -4.55 9.15 17.77
N LEU A 127 -4.73 9.89 16.69
CA LEU A 127 -4.86 11.36 16.68
C LEU A 127 -6.26 11.82 17.06
N ASP A 128 -7.19 10.89 17.33
CA ASP A 128 -8.59 11.18 17.62
C ASP A 128 -9.31 11.96 16.52
N LEU A 129 -8.88 11.78 15.27
CA LEU A 129 -9.55 12.34 14.08
C LEU A 129 -10.81 11.55 13.72
N VAL A 130 -10.79 10.24 14.00
CA VAL A 130 -11.90 9.32 13.76
C VAL A 130 -11.99 8.30 14.90
N PRO A 131 -13.17 7.74 15.19
CA PRO A 131 -13.29 6.68 16.18
C PRO A 131 -12.48 5.43 15.80
N GLU A 132 -11.85 4.78 16.78
CA GLU A 132 -11.07 3.55 16.58
C GLU A 132 -11.92 2.39 16.03
N THR A 133 -13.24 2.40 16.28
CA THR A 133 -14.18 1.39 15.81
C THR A 133 -14.49 1.50 14.31
N TRP A 134 -14.06 2.57 13.64
CA TRP A 134 -14.32 2.73 12.22
C TRP A 134 -13.47 1.79 11.37
N SER A 135 -14.13 1.20 10.36
CA SER A 135 -13.42 0.44 9.33
C SER A 135 -12.56 1.37 8.46
N THR A 136 -11.52 0.82 7.83
CA THR A 136 -10.67 1.56 6.90
C THR A 136 -11.48 2.21 5.78
N ASN A 137 -12.49 1.54 5.25
CA ASN A 137 -13.38 2.06 4.21
C ASN A 137 -14.19 3.29 4.69
N ARG A 138 -14.68 3.25 5.94
CA ARG A 138 -15.40 4.37 6.54
C ARG A 138 -14.46 5.55 6.79
N THR A 139 -13.25 5.29 7.30
CA THR A 139 -12.21 6.30 7.45
C THR A 139 -11.85 6.92 6.10
N GLU A 140 -11.69 6.12 5.05
CA GLU A 140 -11.41 6.59 3.69
C GLU A 140 -12.51 7.54 3.19
N ALA A 141 -13.78 7.17 3.35
CA ALA A 141 -14.90 8.02 2.96
C ALA A 141 -14.89 9.37 3.69
N TRP A 142 -14.58 9.37 4.98
CA TRP A 142 -14.47 10.61 5.77
C TRP A 142 -13.28 11.48 5.33
N PHE A 143 -12.10 10.90 5.13
CA PHE A 143 -10.94 11.61 4.59
C PHE A 143 -11.25 12.22 3.21
N GLY A 144 -12.03 11.52 2.39
CA GLY A 144 -12.52 12.02 1.10
C GLY A 144 -13.43 13.25 1.19
N GLN A 145 -14.08 13.48 2.34
CA GLN A 145 -14.96 14.63 2.60
C GLN A 145 -14.20 15.81 3.23
N VAL A 146 -13.26 15.55 4.15
CA VAL A 146 -12.61 16.62 4.93
C VAL A 146 -11.31 17.14 4.30
N ILE A 147 -10.61 16.32 3.52
CA ILE A 147 -9.40 16.76 2.81
C ILE A 147 -9.84 17.43 1.51
N ALA A 148 -9.24 18.58 1.20
CA ALA A 148 -9.50 19.30 -0.05
C ALA A 148 -9.42 18.35 -1.26
N ARG A 149 -10.33 18.51 -2.24
CA ARG A 149 -10.36 17.71 -3.47
C ARG A 149 -9.29 18.19 -4.47
N ASP A 150 -8.06 18.25 -3.97
CA ASP A 150 -6.84 18.61 -4.69
C ASP A 150 -5.92 17.40 -4.75
N TRP A 151 -5.37 17.12 -5.94
CA TRP A 151 -4.56 15.92 -6.17
C TRP A 151 -3.25 15.99 -5.40
N GLU A 152 -2.54 17.12 -5.45
CA GLU A 152 -1.22 17.26 -4.82
C GLU A 152 -1.29 17.08 -3.31
N THR A 153 -2.29 17.70 -2.67
CA THR A 153 -2.55 17.58 -1.23
C THR A 153 -2.86 16.13 -0.85
N ARG A 154 -3.76 15.45 -1.57
CA ARG A 154 -4.14 14.05 -1.27
C ARG A 154 -2.98 13.08 -1.53
N TYR A 155 -2.22 13.32 -2.59
CA TYR A 155 -1.01 12.56 -2.92
C TYR A 155 0.05 12.69 -1.82
N ALA A 156 0.36 13.93 -1.42
CA ALA A 156 1.32 14.22 -0.37
C ALA A 156 0.87 13.63 0.98
N LEU A 157 -0.40 13.75 1.34
CA LEU A 157 -0.95 13.16 2.56
C LEU A 157 -0.86 11.63 2.54
N HIS A 158 -1.22 10.99 1.43
CA HIS A 158 -1.15 9.53 1.33
C HIS A 158 0.30 9.04 1.49
N LEU A 159 1.25 9.60 0.74
CA LEU A 159 2.66 9.18 0.82
C LEU A 159 3.28 9.46 2.19
N SER A 160 3.14 10.68 2.69
CA SER A 160 3.68 11.07 3.98
C SER A 160 3.03 10.28 5.12
N GLY A 161 1.72 10.02 5.03
CA GLY A 161 0.96 9.27 6.01
C GLY A 161 1.35 7.79 6.07
N VAL A 162 1.43 7.12 4.92
CA VAL A 162 1.90 5.72 4.86
C VAL A 162 3.31 5.60 5.44
N ARG A 163 4.22 6.50 5.02
CA ARG A 163 5.60 6.52 5.53
C ARG A 163 5.63 6.76 7.03
N HIS A 164 4.90 7.76 7.53
CA HIS A 164 4.86 8.09 8.96
C HIS A 164 4.34 6.92 9.78
N GLY A 165 3.26 6.25 9.35
CA GLY A 165 2.72 5.11 10.05
C GLY A 165 3.65 3.89 10.05
N HIS A 166 4.46 3.71 8.99
CA HIS A 166 5.43 2.62 8.91
C HIS A 166 6.71 2.90 9.72
N GLU A 167 7.24 4.12 9.68
CA GLU A 167 8.56 4.47 10.26
C GLU A 167 8.49 5.10 11.65
N THR A 168 7.34 5.68 12.02
CA THR A 168 7.17 6.45 13.27
C THR A 168 5.99 5.94 14.09
N CYS A 169 4.76 6.01 13.58
CA CYS A 169 3.55 5.60 14.31
C CYS A 169 3.26 4.09 14.12
N THR A 170 4.23 3.25 14.46
CA THR A 170 4.15 1.79 14.26
C THR A 170 3.07 1.14 15.15
N PRO A 171 2.54 -0.06 14.80
CA PRO A 171 1.44 -0.68 15.55
C PRO A 171 1.73 -0.96 17.02
N ARG A 172 2.94 -1.42 17.36
CA ARG A 172 3.26 -1.91 18.72
C ARG A 172 4.07 -0.92 19.55
N ARG A 173 5.13 -0.34 18.98
CA ARG A 173 6.08 0.54 19.68
C ARG A 173 6.29 1.81 18.84
N PRO A 174 5.29 2.71 18.79
CA PRO A 174 5.44 3.95 18.04
C PRO A 174 6.52 4.83 18.67
N LEU A 175 7.23 5.57 17.83
CA LEU A 175 8.35 6.43 18.25
C LEU A 175 7.85 7.82 18.66
N CYS A 176 6.90 7.86 19.61
CA CYS A 176 6.21 9.08 20.03
C CYS A 176 7.17 10.20 20.47
N GLY A 177 8.29 9.86 21.12
CA GLY A 177 9.28 10.83 21.58
C GLY A 177 9.93 11.67 20.46
N ARG A 178 9.96 11.15 19.22
CA ARG A 178 10.46 11.85 18.03
C ARG A 178 9.38 12.14 16.98
N CYS A 179 8.11 11.93 17.32
CA CYS A 179 7.00 12.11 16.39
C CYS A 179 6.71 13.60 16.22
N VAL A 180 6.66 14.08 14.97
CA VAL A 180 6.33 15.48 14.64
C VAL A 180 4.89 15.87 15.00
N LEU A 181 4.01 14.88 15.23
CA LEU A 181 2.62 15.09 15.62
C LEU A 181 2.41 14.92 17.13
N ARG A 182 3.48 14.69 17.92
CA ARG A 182 3.39 14.33 19.34
C ARG A 182 2.54 15.33 20.13
N ASP A 183 2.81 16.61 19.96
CA ASP A 183 2.19 17.67 20.77
C ASP A 183 0.70 17.86 20.43
N LEU A 184 0.23 17.29 19.31
CA LEU A 184 -1.16 17.27 18.87
C LEU A 184 -1.85 15.91 19.12
N CYS A 185 -1.10 14.89 19.54
CA CYS A 185 -1.57 13.50 19.56
C CYS A 185 -2.00 13.08 20.97
N PRO A 186 -3.30 12.87 21.22
CA PRO A 186 -3.79 12.48 22.55
C PRO A 186 -3.27 11.10 22.97
N SER A 187 -2.97 10.21 22.01
CA SER A 187 -2.43 8.88 22.32
C SER A 187 -0.93 8.88 22.66
N ALA A 188 -0.20 9.98 22.46
CA ALA A 188 1.26 9.97 22.61
C ALA A 188 1.72 9.60 24.02
N ALA A 189 1.07 10.13 25.06
CA ALA A 189 1.40 9.88 26.46
C ALA A 189 1.29 8.38 26.82
N LEU A 190 0.26 7.69 26.31
CA LEU A 190 0.04 6.26 26.55
C LEU A 190 1.21 5.37 26.11
N PHE A 191 1.99 5.81 25.11
CA PHE A 191 3.14 5.08 24.61
C PHE A 191 4.48 5.57 25.17
N LEU A 192 4.48 6.69 25.91
CA LEU A 192 5.67 7.23 26.57
C LEU A 192 5.77 6.76 28.02
N GLU A 193 4.64 6.47 28.67
CA GLU A 193 4.56 5.99 30.05
C GLU A 193 4.93 4.50 30.22
N GLY A 194 5.21 3.78 29.12
CA GLY A 194 5.83 2.46 29.13
C GLY A 194 7.29 2.54 28.71
N GLU A 195 8.21 2.36 29.67
CA GLU A 195 9.67 2.41 29.52
C GLU A 195 10.21 1.96 28.15
N VAL A 196 10.95 2.84 27.48
CA VAL A 196 11.97 2.44 26.51
C VAL A 196 13.24 2.17 27.32
N PRO A 197 13.73 0.93 27.45
CA PRO A 197 15.06 0.71 28.01
C PRO A 197 16.05 1.49 27.14
N GLU A 198 16.90 2.30 27.77
CA GLU A 198 17.99 2.95 27.07
C GLU A 198 18.75 1.91 26.24
N PRO A 199 19.14 2.22 24.99
CA PRO A 199 20.02 1.33 24.24
C PRO A 199 21.31 1.14 25.05
N SER A 200 21.48 -0.08 25.57
CA SER A 200 22.67 -0.48 26.32
C SER A 200 23.94 -0.05 25.57
N PRO A 201 24.92 0.59 26.23
CA PRO A 201 26.17 0.93 25.59
C PRO A 201 26.84 -0.37 25.17
N THR A 202 26.90 -0.57 23.84
CA THR A 202 27.61 -1.70 23.22
C THR A 202 28.94 -1.96 23.93
N LYS A 203 29.05 -3.12 24.58
CA LYS A 203 30.34 -3.60 25.09
C LYS A 203 31.26 -3.76 23.88
N ARG A 204 32.25 -2.87 23.75
CA ARG A 204 33.44 -3.14 22.93
C ARG A 204 33.97 -4.52 23.35
N PRO A 205 34.19 -5.46 22.42
CA PRO A 205 34.83 -6.71 22.78
C PRO A 205 36.24 -6.40 23.31
N ALA A 206 36.47 -6.77 24.58
CA ALA A 206 37.78 -6.78 25.19
C ALA A 206 38.59 -7.90 24.52
N GLY A 207 39.53 -7.54 23.65
CA GLY A 207 40.41 -8.53 23.05
C GLY A 207 40.93 -8.18 21.67
N MET A 208 41.72 -7.10 21.56
CA MET A 208 42.76 -7.08 20.54
C MET A 208 43.99 -6.41 21.13
N ARG A 209 44.93 -7.25 21.60
CA ARG A 209 46.28 -6.83 21.97
C ARG A 209 46.88 -6.15 20.73
N ARG A 210 47.29 -4.89 20.89
CA ARG A 210 48.14 -4.22 19.89
C ARG A 210 49.44 -5.03 19.79
N ALA A 211 49.67 -5.68 18.65
CA ALA A 211 51.01 -6.12 18.29
C ALA A 211 51.87 -4.86 18.11
N ARG A 212 52.88 -4.72 18.97
CA ARG A 212 54.03 -3.86 18.73
C ARG A 212 55.01 -4.66 17.90
N THR A 213 55.26 -4.24 16.67
CA THR A 213 56.57 -4.11 16.02
C THR A 213 56.36 -3.60 14.61
#